data_AF-A0AAR2IQN0-F1
#
_entry.id   AF-A0AAR2IQN0-F1
#
_cell.length_a   1.000
_cell.length_b   1.000
_cell.length_c   1.000
_cell.angle_alpha   90.00
_cell.angle_beta   90.00
_cell.angle_gamma   90.00
#
_symmetry.space_group_name_H-M   'P 1'
#
loop_
_entity.id
_entity.type
_entity.pdbx_description
1 polymer ?
#
loop_
_entity_poly.entity_id
_entity_poly.type
_entity_poly.pdbx_seq_one_letter_code
_entity_poly.pdbx_strand_id
1 'polypeptide(L)'
;MKHIPGADPELVLLNHYYEELDRIALSDMTRTEINELLAELGFYKKAQPEDEVPEEFRFSPAKDSPFKEHHTTKLPAQTEISEKPQSEIDSAHKDL
;
A
#
# COMPACT_ATOMS: atom_id res chain seq x y z
N MET A 1 -13.66 -8.86 2.58
CA MET A 1 -14.84 -7.95 2.67
C MET A 1 -15.55 -8.21 3.99
N LYS A 2 -16.08 -7.17 4.65
CA LYS A 2 -16.85 -7.33 5.90
C LYS A 2 -18.31 -7.59 5.56
N HIS A 3 -18.77 -8.83 5.69
CA HIS A 3 -20.16 -9.21 5.43
C HIS A 3 -21.00 -9.05 6.70
N ILE A 4 -22.08 -8.27 6.63
CA ILE A 4 -23.04 -8.07 7.72
C ILE A 4 -24.38 -8.64 7.24
N PRO A 5 -24.91 -9.71 7.86
CA PRO A 5 -26.11 -10.37 7.34
C PRO A 5 -27.36 -9.50 7.56
N GLY A 6 -28.11 -9.26 6.48
CA GLY A 6 -29.38 -8.53 6.52
C GLY A 6 -29.27 -7.00 6.63
N ALA A 7 -28.07 -6.44 6.51
CA ALA A 7 -27.88 -5.00 6.32
C ALA A 7 -27.78 -4.66 4.82
N ASP A 8 -28.20 -3.45 4.44
CA ASP A 8 -27.97 -2.90 3.11
C ASP A 8 -26.46 -2.77 2.80
N PRO A 9 -26.05 -2.94 1.53
CA PRO A 9 -24.67 -2.71 1.11
C PRO A 9 -24.29 -1.22 1.18
N GLU A 10 -23.28 -0.89 1.99
CA GLU A 10 -22.68 0.44 2.10
C GLU A 10 -21.21 0.42 1.66
N LEU A 11 -20.77 1.49 0.99
CA LEU A 11 -19.36 1.87 0.91
C LEU A 11 -19.05 2.81 2.07
N VAL A 12 -18.29 2.33 3.05
CA VAL A 12 -17.80 3.14 4.17
C VAL A 12 -16.38 3.60 3.85
N LEU A 13 -16.17 4.91 3.76
CA LEU A 13 -14.85 5.49 3.54
C LEU A 13 -14.17 5.72 4.90
N LEU A 14 -12.98 5.16 5.07
CA LEU A 14 -12.18 5.28 6.29
C LEU A 14 -10.87 6.02 6.00
N ASN A 15 -10.39 6.81 6.97
CA ASN A 15 -9.01 7.27 6.97
C ASN A 15 -8.06 6.17 7.50
N HIS A 16 -6.76 6.46 7.52
CA HIS A 16 -5.72 5.55 7.99
C HIS A 16 -5.70 5.29 9.50
N TYR A 17 -6.44 6.07 10.29
CA TYR A 17 -6.70 5.80 11.72
C TYR A 17 -7.98 4.96 11.93
N TYR A 18 -8.61 4.49 10.84
CA TYR A 18 -9.92 3.83 10.82
C TYR A 18 -11.08 4.71 11.28
N GLU A 19 -10.90 6.03 11.28
CA GLU A 19 -11.99 6.99 11.50
C GLU A 19 -12.86 7.08 10.24
N GLU A 20 -14.17 7.15 10.43
CA GLU A 20 -15.15 7.21 9.35
C GLU A 20 -15.18 8.62 8.73
N LEU A 21 -14.98 8.68 7.41
CA LEU A 21 -15.02 9.92 6.63
C LEU A 21 -16.39 10.13 5.98
N ASP A 22 -16.99 9.06 5.44
CA ASP A 22 -18.27 9.11 4.73
C ASP A 22 -18.93 7.71 4.62
N ARG A 23 -20.23 7.68 4.34
CA ARG A 23 -21.01 6.46 4.03
C ARG A 23 -21.89 6.68 2.80
N ILE A 24 -21.71 5.82 1.80
CA ILE A 24 -22.49 5.85 0.56
C ILE A 24 -23.29 4.55 0.46
N ALA A 25 -24.63 4.66 0.42
CA ALA A 25 -25.51 3.51 0.22
C ALA A 25 -25.42 3.01 -1.23
N LEU A 26 -25.30 1.69 -1.41
CA LEU A 26 -25.08 1.06 -2.73
C LEU A 26 -26.33 0.33 -3.25
N SER A 27 -27.40 0.21 -2.47
CA SER A 27 -28.59 -0.58 -2.82
C SER A 27 -29.27 -0.15 -4.13
N ASP A 28 -29.26 1.15 -4.42
CA ASP A 28 -29.85 1.73 -5.63
C ASP A 28 -28.85 1.88 -6.80
N MET A 29 -27.56 1.57 -6.60
CA MET A 29 -26.51 1.77 -7.60
C MET A 29 -26.19 0.49 -8.38
N THR A 30 -26.04 0.61 -9.70
CA THR A 30 -25.54 -0.51 -10.52
C THR A 30 -24.04 -0.72 -10.32
N ARG A 31 -23.56 -1.92 -10.70
CA ARG A 31 -22.13 -2.23 -10.71
C ARG A 31 -21.30 -1.21 -11.50
N THR A 32 -21.85 -0.61 -12.56
CA THR A 32 -21.13 0.37 -13.39
C THR A 32 -20.89 1.66 -12.60
N GLU A 33 -21.96 2.25 -12.07
CA GLU A 33 -21.90 3.49 -11.28
C GLU A 33 -21.02 3.32 -10.02
N ILE A 34 -21.03 2.14 -9.39
CA ILE A 34 -20.12 1.82 -8.26
C ILE A 34 -18.65 1.78 -8.70
N ASN A 35 -18.34 1.33 -9.93
CA ASN A 35 -16.97 1.35 -10.46
C ASN A 35 -16.54 2.77 -10.85
N GLU A 36 -17.46 3.59 -11.34
CA GLU A 36 -17.23 4.99 -11.69
C GLU A 36 -16.99 5.83 -10.43
N LEU A 37 -17.85 5.70 -9.41
CA LEU A 37 -17.66 6.31 -8.08
C LEU A 37 -16.29 5.99 -7.47
N LEU A 38 -15.86 4.72 -7.51
CA LEU A 38 -14.54 4.33 -6.99
C LEU A 38 -13.39 4.95 -7.79
N ALA A 39 -13.55 5.17 -9.10
CA ALA A 39 -12.56 5.86 -9.92
C ALA A 39 -12.52 7.37 -9.65
N GLU A 40 -13.67 8.02 -9.46
CA GLU A 40 -13.77 9.44 -9.06
C GLU A 40 -13.18 9.69 -7.68
N LEU A 41 -13.39 8.76 -6.73
CA LEU A 41 -12.73 8.76 -5.42
C LEU A 41 -11.22 8.49 -5.49
N GLY A 42 -10.68 8.09 -6.64
CA GLY A 42 -9.24 7.88 -6.86
C GLY A 42 -8.71 6.49 -6.53
N PHE A 43 -9.56 5.46 -6.41
CA PHE A 43 -9.09 4.09 -6.18
C PHE A 43 -8.57 3.45 -7.48
N TYR A 44 -7.32 2.97 -7.45
CA TYR A 44 -6.73 2.22 -8.57
C TYR A 44 -7.30 0.80 -8.67
N LYS A 45 -7.68 0.41 -9.89
CA LYS A 45 -8.27 -0.90 -10.20
C LYS A 45 -7.27 -1.78 -10.97
N LYS A 46 -6.71 -2.77 -10.28
CA LYS A 46 -5.81 -3.78 -10.87
C LYS A 46 -6.55 -4.69 -11.86
N ALA A 47 -5.84 -5.26 -12.85
CA ALA A 47 -6.45 -6.17 -13.82
C ALA A 47 -6.58 -7.60 -13.27
N GLN A 48 -5.56 -8.05 -12.53
CA GLN A 48 -5.54 -9.28 -11.73
C GLN A 48 -5.31 -8.96 -10.23
N PRO A 49 -5.68 -9.87 -9.32
CA PRO A 49 -5.42 -9.70 -7.88
C PRO A 49 -3.92 -9.60 -7.55
N GLU A 50 -3.06 -10.17 -8.39
CA GLU A 50 -1.62 -10.32 -8.11
C GLU A 50 -0.75 -9.25 -8.80
N ASP A 51 -1.32 -8.39 -9.66
CA ASP A 51 -0.58 -7.30 -10.31
C ASP A 51 0.00 -6.32 -9.28
N GLU A 52 1.12 -5.67 -9.59
CA GLU A 52 1.60 -4.55 -8.76
C GLU A 52 0.75 -3.28 -8.98
N VAL A 53 0.73 -2.41 -7.97
CA VAL A 53 0.17 -1.05 -8.09
C VAL A 53 1.28 -0.12 -8.60
N PRO A 54 1.09 0.60 -9.73
CA PRO A 54 2.08 1.55 -10.24
C PRO A 54 2.47 2.60 -9.20
N GLU A 55 3.68 3.17 -9.31
CA GLU A 55 4.19 4.13 -8.33
C GLU A 55 3.28 5.37 -8.21
N GLU A 56 2.75 5.84 -9.33
CA GLU A 56 1.74 6.92 -9.44
C GLU A 56 0.49 6.71 -8.57
N PHE A 57 0.12 5.44 -8.34
CA PHE A 57 -1.09 5.05 -7.60
C PHE A 57 -0.77 4.40 -6.25
N ARG A 58 0.49 4.39 -5.81
CA ARG A 58 0.98 3.59 -4.66
C ARG A 58 0.27 3.92 -3.34
N PHE A 59 -0.19 5.16 -3.18
CA PHE A 59 -0.92 5.63 -1.99
C PHE A 59 -2.39 5.97 -2.27
N SER A 60 -2.81 6.02 -3.54
CA SER A 60 -4.14 6.48 -3.95
C SER A 60 -5.25 5.62 -3.33
N PRO A 61 -6.32 6.23 -2.79
CA PRO A 61 -6.70 7.64 -2.91
C PRO A 61 -6.05 8.61 -1.91
N ALA A 62 -5.23 8.14 -0.97
CA ALA A 62 -4.48 9.02 -0.08
C ALA A 62 -3.34 9.73 -0.84
N LYS A 63 -2.99 10.95 -0.40
CA LYS A 63 -1.92 11.76 -1.02
C LYS A 63 -0.53 11.41 -0.53
N ASP A 64 -0.43 10.98 0.73
CA ASP A 64 0.82 10.73 1.45
C ASP A 64 0.67 9.46 2.29
N SER A 65 1.76 8.73 2.52
CA SER A 65 1.78 7.68 3.54
C SER A 65 1.76 8.32 4.94
N PRO A 66 0.82 7.95 5.83
CA PRO A 66 0.82 8.38 7.23
C PRO A 66 1.94 7.71 8.04
N PHE A 67 2.49 6.60 7.52
CA PHE A 67 3.67 5.94 8.06
C PHE A 67 4.91 6.53 7.36
N LYS A 68 5.81 7.13 8.13
CA LYS A 68 7.08 7.65 7.59
C LYS A 68 7.82 6.55 6.84
N GLU A 69 8.02 6.74 5.54
CA GLU A 69 8.62 5.72 4.70
C GLU A 69 10.11 5.54 5.04
N HIS A 70 10.42 4.43 5.71
CA HIS A 70 11.77 3.90 5.71
C HIS A 70 12.05 3.30 4.33
N HIS A 71 12.39 4.15 3.36
CA HIS A 71 12.81 3.75 2.01
C HIS A 71 14.05 2.84 2.09
N THR A 72 13.83 1.53 2.23
CA THR A 72 14.84 0.50 2.01
C THR A 72 14.95 0.27 0.52
N THR A 73 15.53 1.27 -0.16
CA THR A 73 15.73 1.31 -1.62
C THR A 73 16.41 0.03 -2.09
N LYS A 74 15.64 -0.88 -2.68
CA LYS A 74 16.17 -2.03 -3.41
C LYS A 74 16.76 -1.55 -4.72
N LEU A 75 18.00 -1.09 -4.63
CA LEU A 75 18.80 -0.69 -5.79
C LEU A 75 18.88 -1.89 -6.77
N PRO A 76 18.62 -1.71 -8.08
CA PRO A 76 18.81 -2.79 -9.04
C PRO A 76 20.29 -3.20 -9.10
N ALA A 77 20.55 -4.49 -9.27
CA ALA A 77 21.90 -5.06 -9.32
C ALA A 77 22.51 -5.00 -10.74
N GLN A 78 23.83 -5.32 -10.83
CA GLN A 78 24.72 -5.25 -12.00
C GLN A 78 25.29 -3.82 -12.25
N THR A 79 26.61 -3.57 -12.41
CA THR A 79 27.85 -4.39 -12.28
C THR A 79 29.10 -3.45 -12.15
N GLU A 80 30.36 -3.79 -11.78
CA GLU A 80 31.03 -5.09 -11.46
C GLU A 80 32.27 -4.99 -10.51
N ILE A 81 33.34 -4.24 -10.88
CA ILE A 81 34.70 -4.23 -10.25
C ILE A 81 35.21 -2.79 -9.98
N SER A 82 36.18 -2.47 -9.08
CA SER A 82 37.41 -3.20 -8.70
C SER A 82 37.94 -2.95 -7.27
N GLU A 83 38.77 -3.90 -6.80
CA GLU A 83 39.83 -3.81 -5.77
C GLU A 83 39.54 -3.57 -4.26
N LYS A 84 40.57 -3.86 -3.46
CA LYS A 84 40.62 -4.22 -2.01
C LYS A 84 42.06 -3.88 -1.50
N PRO A 85 42.48 -4.01 -0.21
CA PRO A 85 41.78 -4.48 0.99
C PRO A 85 42.11 -3.70 2.32
N GLN A 86 41.76 -4.33 3.45
CA GLN A 86 42.32 -4.20 4.82
C GLN A 86 42.06 -2.94 5.67
N SER A 87 41.34 -3.15 6.79
CA SER A 87 42.01 -3.21 8.11
C SER A 87 41.24 -4.14 9.05
N GLU A 88 41.94 -4.91 9.86
CA GLU A 88 41.36 -5.77 10.91
C GLU A 88 41.10 -4.97 12.18
N ILE A 89 40.03 -5.29 12.91
CA ILE A 89 39.95 -5.06 14.36
C ILE A 89 39.39 -6.34 15.00
N ASP A 90 40.28 -7.14 15.57
CA ASP A 90 39.94 -8.29 16.41
C ASP A 90 39.48 -7.78 17.80
N SER A 91 38.48 -8.45 18.37
CA SER A 91 38.14 -8.37 19.80
C SER A 91 37.42 -9.65 20.21
N ALA A 92 38.21 -10.71 20.40
CA ALA A 92 37.76 -12.02 20.87
C ALA A 92 36.80 -11.96 22.07
N HIS A 93 35.76 -12.80 22.01
CA HIS A 93 34.96 -13.15 23.19
C HIS A 93 35.85 -13.81 24.25
N LYS A 94 35.51 -13.60 25.53
CA LYS A 94 36.19 -14.25 26.66
C LYS A 94 35.18 -14.59 27.76
N ASP A 95 34.94 -15.87 27.94
CA ASP A 95 34.08 -16.42 29.00
C ASP A 95 34.62 -16.14 30.41
N LEU A 96 33.70 -15.90 31.34
CA LEU A 96 33.85 -16.15 32.78
C LEU A 96 32.46 -16.35 33.42
#